data_AF-A0A8S9SJW4-F1
#
_entry.id   AF-A0A8S9SJW4-F1
#
_cell.length_a   1.000
_cell.length_b   1.000
_cell.length_c   1.000
_cell.angle_alpha   90.00
_cell.angle_beta   90.00
_cell.angle_gamma   90.00
#
_symmetry.space_group_name_H-M   'P 1'
#
loop_
_entity.id
_entity.type
_entity.pdbx_description
1 polymer ?
#
loop_
_entity_poly.entity_id
_entity_poly.type
_entity_poly.pdbx_seq_one_letter_code
_entity_poly.pdbx_strand_id
1 'polypeptide(L)' 'MGTRNFTRSESALYSEVEALRWAMENMLQHSTCQSFGTDCKELIAMIKEPQASPSFVTELERIETLQICIPDFNIIHAP' A
#
# COMPACT_ATOMS: atom_id res chain seq x y z
N MET A 1 -25.30 -17.19 -3.45
CA MET A 1 -24.79 -16.45 -2.27
C MET A 1 -23.34 -16.85 -2.07
N GLY A 2 -22.40 -15.94 -2.32
CA GLY A 2 -20.97 -16.23 -2.32
C GLY A 2 -20.33 -15.82 -1.00
N THR A 3 -19.82 -16.79 -0.24
CA THR A 3 -18.97 -16.56 0.92
C THR A 3 -17.63 -16.03 0.44
N ARG A 4 -17.45 -14.72 0.56
CA ARG A 4 -16.22 -14.03 0.20
C ARG A 4 -15.09 -14.51 1.13
N ASN A 5 -14.03 -15.03 0.52
CA ASN A 5 -12.79 -15.50 1.13
C ASN A 5 -11.97 -14.36 1.78
N PHE A 6 -12.60 -13.45 2.52
CA PHE A 6 -11.96 -12.23 3.00
C PHE A 6 -10.81 -12.51 3.97
N THR A 7 -10.90 -13.53 4.82
CA THR A 7 -9.87 -13.77 5.85
C THR A 7 -8.51 -14.16 5.28
N ARG A 8 -8.45 -14.86 4.14
CA ARG A 8 -7.17 -15.18 3.46
C ARG A 8 -6.67 -14.01 2.61
N SER A 9 -7.58 -13.19 2.08
CA SER A 9 -7.24 -11.98 1.31
C SER A 9 -6.65 -10.91 2.23
N GLU A 10 -7.23 -10.72 3.41
CA GLU A 10 -6.84 -9.68 4.36
C GLU A 10 -5.41 -9.87 4.88
N SER A 11 -4.98 -11.11 5.14
CA SER A 11 -3.59 -11.40 5.50
C SER A 11 -2.60 -11.12 4.35
N ALA A 12 -3.02 -11.37 3.11
CA ALA A 12 -2.20 -11.07 1.95
C ALA A 12 -2.10 -9.55 1.74
N LEU A 13 -3.22 -8.83 1.84
CA LEU A 13 -3.25 -7.36 1.77
C LEU A 13 -2.42 -6.71 2.85
N TYR A 14 -2.47 -7.22 4.08
CA TYR A 14 -1.61 -6.73 5.16
C TYR A 14 -0.13 -6.87 4.80
N SER A 15 0.25 -8.00 4.21
CA SER A 15 1.62 -8.24 3.76
C SER A 15 2.03 -7.30 2.63
N GLU A 16 1.12 -7.03 1.68
CA GLU A 16 1.34 -6.06 0.59
C GLU A 16 1.51 -4.62 1.12
N VAL A 17 0.66 -4.19 2.05
CA VAL A 17 0.76 -2.87 2.70
C VAL A 17 2.08 -2.74 3.45
N GLU A 18 2.46 -3.76 4.22
CA GLU A 18 3.69 -3.77 4.99
C GLU A 18 4.94 -3.83 4.11
N ALA A 19 4.89 -4.58 3.01
CA ALA A 19 5.96 -4.60 2.01
C ALA A 19 6.15 -3.23 1.37
N LEU A 20 5.06 -2.54 1.04
CA LEU A 20 5.13 -1.17 0.52
C LEU A 20 5.70 -0.20 1.56
N ARG A 21 5.24 -0.27 2.81
CA ARG A 21 5.76 0.56 3.91
C ARG A 21 7.27 0.40 4.05
N TRP A 22 7.72 -0.86 4.09
CA TRP A 22 9.14 -1.18 4.20
C TRP A 22 9.92 -0.65 2.99
N ALA A 23 9.39 -0.81 1.77
CA ALA A 23 10.03 -0.29 0.57
C ALA A 23 10.15 1.24 0.60
N MET A 24 9.10 1.95 1.02
CA MET A 24 9.12 3.41 1.15
C MET A 24 10.14 3.88 2.20
N GLU A 25 10.17 3.25 3.37
CA GLU A 25 11.15 3.58 4.42
C GLU A 25 12.59 3.31 3.96
N ASN A 26 12.82 2.18 3.29
CA ASN A 26 14.14 1.84 2.77
C ASN A 26 14.57 2.80 1.65
N MET A 27 13.65 3.22 0.77
CA MET A 27 13.94 4.21 -0.27
C MET A 27 14.25 5.57 0.35
N LEU A 28 13.50 6.03 1.34
CA LEU A 28 13.77 7.30 2.04
C LEU A 28 15.18 7.37 2.65
N GLN A 29 15.73 6.24 3.10
CA GLN A 29 17.07 6.19 3.68
C GLN A 29 18.19 6.03 2.63
N HIS A 30 17.90 5.44 1.47
CA HIS A 30 18.95 4.93 0.58
C HIS A 30 18.82 5.33 -0.89
N SER A 31 17.76 6.02 -1.30
CA SER A 31 17.46 6.27 -2.71
C SER A 31 16.66 7.55 -2.93
N THR A 32 16.67 8.04 -4.17
CA THR A 32 15.77 9.08 -4.67
C THR A 32 14.59 8.49 -5.45
N CYS A 33 14.42 7.17 -5.45
CA CYS A 33 13.32 6.50 -6.14
C CYS A 33 11.97 6.84 -5.49
N GLN A 34 11.02 7.26 -6.33
CA GLN A 34 9.69 7.71 -5.92
C GLN A 34 8.57 6.88 -6.55
N SER A 35 8.94 5.94 -7.43
CA SER A 35 8.02 5.08 -8.17
C SER A 35 8.05 3.65 -7.62
N PHE A 36 6.88 3.15 -7.26
CA PHE A 36 6.65 1.83 -6.70
C PHE A 36 5.75 1.01 -7.64
N GLY A 37 5.99 -0.30 -7.69
CA GLY A 37 5.17 -1.24 -8.46
C GLY A 37 4.59 -2.31 -7.54
N THR A 38 3.33 -2.66 -7.75
CA THR A 38 2.65 -3.78 -7.07
C THR A 38 1.74 -4.51 -8.06
N ASP A 39 1.62 -5.82 -7.93
CA ASP A 39 0.64 -6.64 -8.66
C ASP A 39 -0.74 -6.63 -7.96
N CYS A 40 -0.81 -6.06 -6.76
CA CYS A 40 -2.02 -5.99 -5.96
C CYS A 40 -2.86 -4.74 -6.32
N LYS A 41 -3.85 -4.94 -7.19
CA LYS A 41 -4.82 -3.88 -7.55
C LYS A 41 -5.60 -3.34 -6.35
N GLU A 42 -5.86 -4.19 -5.37
CA GLU A 42 -6.59 -3.81 -4.17
C GLU A 42 -5.76 -2.86 -3.30
N LEU A 43 -4.45 -3.09 -3.15
CA LEU A 43 -3.54 -2.14 -2.49
C LEU A 43 -3.55 -0.77 -3.17
N ILE A 44 -3.52 -0.72 -4.50
CA ILE A 44 -3.59 0.55 -5.24
C ILE A 44 -4.93 1.26 -4.97
N ALA A 45 -6.03 0.53 -4.90
CA ALA A 45 -7.34 1.10 -4.58
C ALA A 45 -7.37 1.63 -3.13
N MET A 46 -6.82 0.88 -2.17
CA MET A 46 -6.72 1.29 -0.77
C MET A 46 -5.90 2.58 -0.60
N ILE A 47 -4.81 2.74 -1.36
CA ILE A 47 -3.98 3.95 -1.29
C ILE A 47 -4.70 5.15 -1.92
N LYS A 48 -5.44 4.95 -3.02
CA LYS A 48 -6.19 6.02 -3.68
C LYS A 48 -7.44 6.44 -2.91
N GLU A 49 -8.07 5.50 -2.23
CA GLU A 49 -9.27 5.74 -1.43
C GLU A 49 -9.16 5.04 -0.05
N PRO A 50 -8.33 5.58 0.87
CA PRO A 50 -8.11 4.95 2.18
C PRO A 50 -9.38 4.78 3.01
N GLN A 51 -10.33 5.71 2.84
CA GLN A 51 -11.61 5.72 3.53
C GLN A 51 -12.52 4.54 3.15
N ALA A 52 -12.29 3.92 2.00
CA ALA A 52 -13.02 2.72 1.58
C ALA A 52 -12.50 1.44 2.25
N SER A 53 -11.41 1.52 3.02
CA SER A 53 -10.68 0.37 3.57
C SER A 53 -10.58 0.43 5.10
N PRO A 54 -11.71 0.32 5.83
CA PRO A 54 -11.76 0.54 7.28
C PRO A 54 -10.89 -0.43 8.09
N SER A 55 -10.60 -1.64 7.58
CA SER A 55 -9.71 -2.60 8.24
C SER A 55 -8.23 -2.17 8.30
N PHE A 56 -7.82 -1.21 7.46
CA PHE A 56 -6.41 -0.85 7.26
C PHE A 56 -6.15 0.64 7.52
N VAL A 57 -7.05 1.33 8.21
CA VAL A 57 -6.95 2.79 8.43
C VAL A 57 -5.60 3.16 9.04
N THR A 58 -5.19 2.46 10.10
CA THR A 58 -3.93 2.76 10.79
C THR A 58 -2.70 2.49 9.92
N GLU A 59 -2.71 1.41 9.14
CA GLU A 59 -1.62 1.08 8.22
C GLU A 59 -1.53 2.09 7.06
N LEU A 60 -2.67 2.52 6.53
CA LEU A 60 -2.74 3.50 5.45
C LEU A 60 -2.34 4.91 5.90
N GLU A 61 -2.67 5.31 7.14
CA GLU A 61 -2.18 6.57 7.73
C GLU A 61 -0.64 6.61 7.82
N ARG A 62 -0.02 5.47 8.13
CA ARG A 62 1.45 5.36 8.15
C ARG A 62 2.03 5.50 6.75
N ILE A 63 1.42 4.87 5.74
CA ILE A 63 1.80 5.03 4.34
C ILE A 63 1.65 6.49 3.90
N GLU A 64 0.53 7.14 4.21
CA GLU A 64 0.28 8.55 3.88
C GLU A 64 1.34 9.46 4.50
N THR A 65 1.74 9.21 5.75
CA THR A 65 2.83 9.93 6.40
C THR A 65 4.16 9.77 5.65
N LEU A 66 4.45 8.57 5.14
CA LEU A 66 5.64 8.33 4.32
C LEU A 66 5.55 9.00 2.95
N GLN A 67 4.36 9.08 2.34
CA GLN A 67 4.15 9.77 1.06
C GLN A 67 4.49 11.26 1.16
N ILE A 68 4.21 11.92 2.29
CA ILE A 68 4.59 13.34 2.51
C ILE A 68 6.11 13.55 2.36
N CYS A 69 6.91 12.54 2.72
CA CYS A 69 8.37 12.59 2.63
C CYS A 69 8.92 12.19 1.25
N ILE A 70 8.09 11.60 0.38
CA ILE A 70 8.48 11.14 -0.96
C ILE A 70 7.88 12.11 -1.98
N PRO A 71 8.64 13.09 -2.49
CA PRO A 71 8.14 13.97 -3.54
C PRO A 71 7.72 13.13 -4.75
N ASP A 72 6.63 13.52 -5.42
CA ASP A 72 6.09 12.84 -6.61
C ASP A 72 5.85 11.33 -6.45
N PHE A 73 5.43 10.88 -5.26
CA PHE A 73 5.05 9.49 -5.00
C PHE A 73 4.14 8.95 -6.09
N ASN A 74 4.55 7.83 -6.69
CA ASN A 74 3.81 7.16 -7.74
C ASN A 74 3.76 5.66 -7.45
N ILE A 75 2.56 5.07 -7.52
CA ILE A 75 2.38 3.63 -7.43
C ILE A 75 1.61 3.13 -8.64
N ILE A 76 2.18 2.16 -9.34
CA ILE A 76 1.61 1.58 -10.56
C ILE A 76 1.35 0.09 -10.40
N HIS A 77 0.38 -0.40 -11.18
CA HIS A 77 0.13 -1.83 -11.27
C HIS A 77 1.17 -2.48 -12.20
N ALA A 78 1.95 -3.41 -11.66
CA ALA A 78 2.90 -4.23 -12.41
C ALA A 78 2.31 -5.65 -12.58
N PRO A 79 2.14 -6.15 -13.81
CA PRO A 79 1.61 -7.49 -14.07
C PRO A 79 2.63 -8.62 -13.83
#